data_AF-A0A9J6GRJ6-F1
#
_entry.id   AF-A0A9J6GRJ6-F1
#
_cell.length_a   1.000
_cell.length_b   1.000
_cell.length_c   1.000
_cell.angle_alpha   90.00
_cell.angle_beta   90.00
_cell.angle_gamma   90.00
#
_symmetry.space_group_name_H-M   'P 1'
#
loop_
_entity.id
_entity.type
_entity.pdbx_description
1 polymer ?
#
loop_
_entity_poly.entity_id
_entity_poly.type
_entity_poly.pdbx_seq_one_letter_code
_entity_poly.pdbx_strand_id
1 'polypeptide(L)'
;MTQANLIGASVLALGGMVPSFTGYGHGVNILDFFPFLEAVERLGGWSDAQLVVIARCKRVGAAYDFAWHYEAAAVAKIYRLQGMGTKAVRH
;
A
#
# COMPACT_ATOMS: atom_id res chain seq x y z
N MET A 1 -15.68 24.50 1.34
CA MET A 1 -14.29 24.00 1.42
C MET A 1 -14.02 23.36 2.79
N THR A 2 -14.82 22.39 3.23
CA THR A 2 -14.80 21.95 4.64
C THR A 2 -14.66 20.43 4.79
N GLN A 3 -15.36 19.64 3.98
CA GLN A 3 -15.36 18.17 4.12
C GLN A 3 -14.05 17.50 3.67
N ALA A 4 -13.47 17.92 2.54
CA ALA A 4 -12.21 17.36 2.04
C ALA A 4 -11.01 17.65 2.98
N ASN A 5 -10.99 18.83 3.61
CA ASN A 5 -9.96 19.19 4.59
C ASN A 5 -10.09 18.38 5.89
N LEU A 6 -11.31 18.07 6.32
CA LEU A 6 -11.55 17.24 7.51
C LEU A 6 -11.12 15.78 7.27
N ILE A 7 -11.42 15.22 6.11
CA ILE A 7 -11.01 13.86 5.72
C ILE A 7 -9.48 13.79 5.54
N GLY A 8 -8.87 14.80 4.92
CA GLY A 8 -7.40 14.86 4.77
C GLY A 8 -6.68 14.97 6.12
N ALA A 9 -7.21 15.77 7.04
CA ALA A 9 -6.66 15.93 8.38
C ALA A 9 -6.81 14.66 9.24
N SER A 10 -7.93 13.94 9.13
CA SER A 10 -8.12 12.68 9.86
C SER A 10 -7.17 11.60 9.37
N VAL A 11 -6.95 11.50 8.05
CA VAL A 11 -5.98 10.55 7.46
C VAL A 11 -4.56 10.84 7.92
N LEU A 12 -4.14 12.11 7.96
CA LEU A 12 -2.81 12.49 8.42
C LEU A 12 -2.62 12.24 9.92
N ALA A 13 -3.58 12.64 10.76
CA ALA A 13 -3.48 12.52 12.21
C ALA A 13 -3.50 11.06 12.67
N LEU A 14 -4.47 10.28 12.17
CA LEU A 14 -4.61 8.86 12.53
C LEU A 14 -3.59 7.99 11.79
N GLY A 15 -3.15 8.39 10.59
CA GLY A 15 -2.02 7.78 9.89
C GLY A 15 -0.73 7.85 10.69
N GLY A 16 -0.53 8.90 11.51
CA GLY A 16 0.58 8.97 12.46
C GLY A 16 0.61 7.83 13.48
N MET A 17 -0.57 7.35 13.91
CA MET A 17 -0.71 6.31 14.93
C MET A 17 -0.39 4.90 14.39
N VAL A 18 -0.52 4.68 13.09
CA VAL A 18 -0.19 3.39 12.47
C VAL A 18 1.32 3.13 12.63
N PRO A 19 1.73 2.00 13.23
CA PRO A 19 3.15 1.68 13.37
C PRO A 19 3.77 1.36 12.01
N SER A 20 5.07 1.62 11.86
CA SER A 20 5.77 1.22 10.63
C SER A 20 6.13 -0.26 10.66
N PHE A 21 5.92 -0.94 9.53
CA PHE A 21 6.30 -2.34 9.34
C PHE A 21 7.59 -2.42 8.52
N THR A 22 8.64 -2.98 9.13
CA THR A 22 10.00 -2.98 8.55
C THR A 22 10.34 -4.25 7.77
N GLY A 23 9.71 -5.37 8.12
CA GLY A 23 10.00 -6.69 7.53
C GLY A 23 11.28 -7.37 8.03
N TYR A 24 11.99 -6.81 9.02
CA TYR A 24 13.23 -7.40 9.55
C TYR A 24 13.04 -8.40 10.70
N GLY A 25 11.79 -8.74 11.04
CA GLY A 25 11.50 -9.63 12.18
C GLY A 25 11.69 -9.00 13.57
N HIS A 26 11.98 -7.70 13.61
CA HIS A 26 12.06 -6.89 14.84
C HIS A 26 11.08 -5.71 14.76
N GLY A 27 10.36 -5.44 15.85
CA GLY A 27 9.30 -4.43 15.90
C GLY A 27 7.91 -5.03 15.68
N VAL A 28 7.01 -4.28 15.03
CA VAL A 28 5.63 -4.71 14.81
C VAL A 28 5.58 -5.90 13.85
N ASN A 29 4.89 -6.97 14.24
CA ASN A 29 4.65 -8.13 13.40
C ASN A 29 3.59 -7.80 12.34
N ILE A 30 3.67 -8.44 11.17
CA ILE A 30 2.65 -8.34 10.13
C ILE A 30 1.25 -8.73 10.64
N LEU A 31 1.18 -9.69 11.58
CA LEU A 31 -0.06 -10.13 12.20
C LEU A 31 -0.69 -9.06 13.11
N ASP A 32 0.10 -8.13 13.65
CA ASP A 32 -0.38 -7.02 14.47
C ASP A 32 -0.60 -5.75 13.63
N PHE A 33 0.16 -5.61 12.54
CA PHE A 33 0.09 -4.45 11.64
C PHE A 33 -1.28 -4.31 10.96
N PHE A 34 -1.80 -5.39 10.36
CA PHE A 34 -3.09 -5.33 9.64
C PHE A 34 -4.28 -5.06 10.56
N PRO A 35 -4.43 -5.74 11.71
CA PRO A 35 -5.49 -5.40 12.66
C PRO A 35 -5.41 -3.96 13.17
N PHE A 36 -4.21 -3.42 13.36
CA PHE A 36 -4.04 -2.03 13.74
C PHE A 36 -4.50 -1.08 12.62
N LEU A 37 -4.17 -1.41 11.37
CA LEU A 37 -4.61 -0.66 10.18
C LEU A 37 -6.14 -0.59 10.08
N GLU A 38 -6.81 -1.73 10.30
CA GLU A 38 -8.28 -1.83 10.31
C GLU A 38 -8.89 -1.04 11.49
N ALA A 39 -8.29 -1.12 12.68
CA ALA A 39 -8.77 -0.34 13.82
C ALA A 39 -8.72 1.17 13.53
N VAL A 40 -7.65 1.63 12.88
CA VAL A 40 -7.49 3.04 12.51
C VAL A 40 -8.46 3.43 11.38
N GLU A 41 -8.72 2.55 10.43
CA GLU A 41 -9.74 2.78 9.39
C GLU A 41 -11.13 2.96 9.98
N ARG A 42 -11.55 2.10 10.91
CA ARG A 42 -12.84 2.21 11.59
C ARG A 42 -12.96 3.49 12.40
N LEU A 43 -11.88 3.94 13.04
CA LEU A 43 -11.86 5.19 13.80
C LEU A 43 -11.88 6.42 12.89
N GLY A 44 -11.22 6.33 11.72
CA GLY A 44 -11.06 7.43 10.78
C GLY A 44 -12.15 7.52 9.71
N GLY A 45 -12.98 6.48 9.56
CA GLY A 45 -13.92 6.35 8.45
C GLY A 45 -13.23 6.38 7.08
N TRP A 46 -12.07 5.72 6.98
CA TRP A 46 -11.25 5.78 5.78
C TRP A 46 -11.81 4.92 4.66
N SER A 47 -11.64 5.37 3.41
CA SER A 47 -11.88 4.54 2.24
C SER A 47 -10.75 3.53 2.02
N ASP A 48 -11.04 2.43 1.33
CA ASP A 48 -10.05 1.43 0.94
C ASP A 48 -8.81 2.04 0.25
N ALA A 49 -9.02 3.07 -0.57
CA ALA A 49 -7.94 3.78 -1.23
C ALA A 49 -6.99 4.48 -0.23
N GLN A 50 -7.55 5.10 0.81
CA GLN A 50 -6.76 5.74 1.87
C GLN A 50 -6.03 4.72 2.72
N LEU A 51 -6.69 3.61 3.04
CA LEU A 51 -6.09 2.48 3.75
C LEU A 51 -4.86 1.95 3.00
N VAL A 52 -4.99 1.73 1.69
CA VAL A 52 -3.89 1.25 0.84
C VAL A 52 -2.74 2.23 0.78
N VAL A 53 -3.02 3.54 0.67
CA VAL A 53 -1.98 4.58 0.68
C VAL A 53 -1.22 4.59 2.00
N ILE A 54 -1.91 4.54 3.14
CA ILE A 54 -1.25 4.50 4.45
C ILE A 54 -0.44 3.20 4.62
N ALA A 55 -0.99 2.04 4.22
CA ALA A 55 -0.26 0.78 4.24
C ALA A 55 1.01 0.82 3.38
N ARG A 56 1.01 1.54 2.25
CA ARG A 56 2.21 1.79 1.45
C ARG A 56 3.20 2.69 2.20
N CYS A 57 2.75 3.81 2.74
CA CYS A 57 3.62 4.76 3.46
C CYS A 57 4.24 4.17 4.73
N LYS A 58 3.58 3.19 5.37
CA LYS A 58 4.03 2.59 6.63
C LYS A 58 4.87 1.33 6.44
N ARG A 59 4.97 0.81 5.22
CA ARG A 59 5.98 -0.20 4.88
C ARG A 59 7.31 0.49 4.64
N VAL A 60 8.32 0.09 5.39
CA VAL A 60 9.69 0.62 5.30
C VAL A 60 10.69 -0.54 5.29
N GLY A 61 11.96 -0.29 4.95
CA GLY A 61 13.00 -1.32 4.95
C GLY A 61 12.68 -2.50 4.01
N ALA A 62 12.98 -3.73 4.46
CA ALA A 62 12.78 -4.94 3.67
C ALA A 62 11.32 -5.14 3.20
N ALA A 63 10.34 -4.70 3.99
CA ALA A 63 8.93 -4.76 3.59
C ALA A 63 8.60 -3.81 2.43
N TYR A 64 9.24 -2.63 2.40
CA TYR A 64 9.13 -1.69 1.28
C TYR A 64 9.83 -2.25 0.04
N ASP A 65 11.06 -2.72 0.20
CA ASP A 65 11.86 -3.26 -0.92
C ASP A 65 11.14 -4.44 -1.58
N PHE A 66 10.62 -5.38 -0.78
CA PHE A 66 9.84 -6.50 -1.28
C PHE A 66 8.59 -6.06 -2.05
N ALA A 67 7.83 -5.11 -1.50
CA ALA A 67 6.64 -4.59 -2.15
C ALA A 67 6.97 -3.89 -3.48
N TRP A 68 8.02 -3.08 -3.50
CA TRP A 68 8.49 -2.39 -4.69
C TRP A 68 8.93 -3.36 -5.78
N HIS A 69 9.73 -4.37 -5.42
CA HIS A 69 10.17 -5.40 -6.37
C HIS A 69 9.00 -6.22 -6.92
N TYR A 70 7.99 -6.51 -6.10
CA TYR A 70 6.79 -7.22 -6.55
C TYR A 70 5.92 -6.35 -7.47
N GLU A 71 5.71 -5.08 -7.15
CA GLU A 71 4.98 -4.13 -8.00
C GLU A 71 5.70 -3.92 -9.34
N ALA A 72 7.03 -3.74 -9.32
CA ALA A 72 7.85 -3.65 -10.52
C ALA A 72 7.78 -4.94 -11.37
N ALA A 73 7.81 -6.11 -10.74
CA ALA A 73 7.66 -7.39 -11.42
C ALA A 73 6.26 -7.58 -12.02
N ALA A 74 5.20 -7.14 -11.33
CA ALA A 74 3.83 -7.19 -11.83
C ALA A 74 3.66 -6.30 -13.06
N VAL A 75 4.20 -5.07 -13.01
CA VAL A 75 4.22 -4.14 -14.14
C VAL A 75 5.02 -4.70 -15.32
N ALA A 76 6.22 -5.24 -15.06
CA ALA A 76 7.05 -5.86 -16.11
C ALA A 76 6.37 -7.07 -16.77
N LYS A 77 5.61 -7.87 -16.01
CA LYS A 77 4.83 -9.00 -16.53
C LYS A 77 3.71 -8.53 -17.45
N ILE A 78 3.02 -7.43 -17.11
CA ILE A 78 1.99 -6.81 -17.97
C ILE A 78 2.61 -6.32 -19.27
N TYR A 79 3.74 -5.61 -19.23
CA TYR A 79 4.45 -5.17 -20.44
C TYR A 79 4.93 -6.33 -21.31
N ARG A 80 5.44 -7.42 -20.72
CA ARG A 80 5.84 -8.62 -21.46
C ARG A 80 4.65 -9.28 -22.18
N LEU A 81 3.50 -9.36 -21.52
CA LEU A 81 2.28 -9.93 -22.11
C LEU A 81 1.70 -9.04 -23.21
N GLN A 82 1.73 -7.71 -23.04
CA GLN A 82 1.29 -6.75 -24.06
C GLN A 82 2.26 -6.67 -25.24
N GLY A 83 3.57 -6.80 -25.01
CA GLY A 83 4.61 -6.86 -26.04
C GLY A 83 4.66 -8.18 -26.84
N MET A 84 4.02 -9.24 -26.34
CA MET A 84 3.88 -10.52 -27.06
C MET A 84 2.59 -10.60 -27.91
N GLY A 85 1.68 -9.63 -27.80
CA GLY A 85 0.41 -9.59 -28.54
C GLY A 85 0.49 -9.10 -29.99
N THR A 86 1.66 -8.66 -30.48
CA THR A 86 1.80 -8.07 -31.84
C THR A 86 2.69 -8.87 -32.80
N LYS A 87 3.13 -10.08 -32.42
CA LYS A 87 3.94 -10.96 -33.31
C LYS A 87 3.28 -12.28 -33.71
N ALA A 88 1.95 -12.36 -33.67
CA ALA A 88 1.22 -13.56 -34.07
C ALA A 88 0.12 -13.29 -35.11
N VAL A 89 0.39 -12.45 -36.12
CA VAL A 89 -0.32 -12.50 -37.41
C VAL A 89 0.66 -12.07 -38.51
N ARG A 90 1.41 -13.03 -39.04
CA ARG A 90 2.02 -13.02 -40.37
C ARG A 90 2.70 -14.38 -40.54
N HIS A 91 1.97 -15.33 -41.11
CA HIS A 91 2.25 -15.91 -42.42
C HIS A 91 1.11 -16.86 -42.79
#